data_AF-A0A7Z2RMD1-F1
#
_entry.id   AF-A0A7Z2RMD1-F1
#
_cell.length_a   1.000
_cell.length_b   1.000
_cell.length_c   1.000
_cell.angle_alpha   90.00
_cell.angle_beta   90.00
_cell.angle_gamma   90.00
#
_symmetry.space_group_name_H-M   'P 1'
#
loop_
_entity.id
_entity.type
_entity.pdbx_description
1 polymer ?
#
loop_
_entity_poly.entity_id
_entity_poly.type
_entity_poly.pdbx_seq_one_letter_code
_entity_poly.pdbx_strand_id
1 'polypeptide(L)'
;MVNSMARPKTYTDEDLIKSANELISRGKKPSGWRIREYLQRGKSSSIQVDLEKLIADGRIPEAQNDTPSATTQVRTSYELPVEIQDLLERKEYDISTSLRDIVIAMNDSIHTHFESITYTRIREAEAISQHAIKQKEQSEGEALDIEQTLQRATDANDELEEKIEALQSELVESQNEKSELLKNISQLTSSLNQANDRLENQQDTIYGLQANLSKVEKAHSALTVQREYALNDVERLESQLTELSERYESTCIKLTESSSKLQSMTEALDNSEHKLSTVQDEYTDLSVNYRILESKLHEYQSNIAELKRANHELEKQLTYFLEETDSICDAVNDSSSGH
;
A
#
# COMPACT_ATOMS: atom_id res chain seq x y z
N MET A 1 12.71 80.11 -44.39
CA MET A 1 11.76 80.94 -45.17
C MET A 1 10.37 80.60 -44.70
N VAL A 2 9.78 81.48 -43.90
CA VAL A 2 8.48 81.26 -43.25
C VAL A 2 7.38 81.48 -44.28
N ASN A 3 6.80 80.39 -44.79
CA ASN A 3 5.56 80.44 -45.56
C ASN A 3 4.44 80.89 -44.60
N SER A 4 4.03 82.16 -44.68
CA SER A 4 2.81 82.61 -44.02
C SER A 4 1.63 81.86 -44.66
N MET A 5 1.15 80.80 -44.02
CA MET A 5 -0.10 80.16 -44.41
C MET A 5 -1.26 81.07 -44.02
N ALA A 6 -1.47 82.10 -44.86
CA ALA A 6 -2.64 82.94 -44.80
C ALA A 6 -3.88 82.06 -45.02
N ARG A 7 -4.87 82.22 -44.13
CA ARG A 7 -6.17 81.53 -44.20
C ARG A 7 -6.76 81.67 -45.62
N PRO A 8 -7.19 80.58 -46.27
CA PRO A 8 -7.71 80.65 -47.64
C PRO A 8 -8.90 81.62 -47.72
N LYS A 9 -8.94 82.41 -48.81
CA LYS A 9 -9.99 83.41 -49.02
C LYS A 9 -11.36 82.72 -49.13
N THR A 10 -12.38 83.30 -48.49
CA THR A 10 -13.75 82.77 -48.44
C THR A 10 -14.62 83.18 -49.64
N TYR A 11 -14.03 83.79 -50.65
CA TYR A 11 -14.68 84.23 -51.89
C TYR A 11 -13.73 84.01 -53.08
N THR A 12 -14.29 83.86 -54.27
CA THR A 12 -13.53 83.72 -55.52
C THR A 12 -13.56 85.00 -56.36
N ASP A 13 -12.62 85.16 -57.30
CA ASP A 13 -12.59 86.33 -58.19
C ASP A 13 -13.85 86.43 -59.08
N GLU A 14 -14.45 85.28 -59.41
CA GLU A 14 -15.70 85.23 -60.18
C GLU A 14 -16.92 85.71 -59.37
N ASP A 15 -16.95 85.40 -58.06
CA ASP A 15 -17.95 85.93 -57.14
C ASP A 15 -17.86 87.47 -57.05
N LEU A 16 -16.65 88.02 -57.09
CA LEU A 16 -16.41 89.46 -57.08
C LEU A 16 -16.86 90.13 -58.38
N ILE A 17 -16.52 89.56 -59.54
CA ILE A 17 -16.92 90.07 -60.87
C ILE A 17 -18.45 90.08 -60.99
N LYS A 18 -19.12 88.99 -60.59
CA LYS A 18 -20.58 88.90 -60.65
C LYS A 18 -21.25 89.93 -59.74
N SER A 19 -20.79 90.05 -58.50
CA SER A 19 -21.34 91.01 -57.53
C SER A 19 -21.07 92.46 -57.94
N ALA A 20 -19.90 92.75 -58.50
CA ALA A 20 -19.55 94.08 -58.98
C ALA A 20 -20.36 94.48 -60.22
N ASN A 21 -20.50 93.60 -61.21
CA ASN A 21 -21.33 93.84 -62.39
C ASN A 21 -22.81 94.01 -62.01
N GLU A 22 -23.30 93.25 -61.03
CA GLU A 22 -24.66 93.40 -60.55
C GLU A 22 -24.87 94.75 -59.83
N LEU A 23 -23.90 95.22 -59.04
CA LEU A 23 -23.93 96.57 -58.45
C LEU A 23 -23.90 97.67 -59.53
N ILE A 24 -23.08 97.50 -60.57
CA ILE A 24 -23.00 98.42 -61.72
C ILE A 24 -24.33 98.44 -62.48
N SER A 25 -24.95 97.28 -62.73
CA SER A 25 -26.27 97.19 -63.38
C SER A 25 -27.38 97.90 -62.60
N ARG A 26 -27.21 98.04 -61.28
CA ARG A 26 -28.11 98.78 -60.39
C ARG A 26 -27.70 100.25 -60.20
N GLY A 27 -26.76 100.75 -61.00
CA GLY A 27 -26.27 102.14 -60.95
C GLY A 27 -25.46 102.48 -59.70
N LYS A 28 -24.99 101.49 -58.93
CA LYS A 28 -24.23 101.70 -57.69
C LYS A 28 -22.75 101.39 -57.91
N LYS A 29 -21.86 102.28 -57.47
CA LYS A 29 -20.41 102.06 -57.54
C LYS A 29 -20.02 100.86 -56.66
N PRO A 30 -19.39 99.81 -57.24
CA PRO A 30 -18.91 98.67 -56.49
C PRO A 30 -17.80 99.12 -55.53
N SER A 31 -17.95 98.79 -54.24
CA SER A 31 -16.93 99.00 -53.21
C SER A 31 -16.83 97.73 -52.37
N GLY A 32 -15.67 97.49 -51.77
CA GLY A 32 -15.37 96.27 -51.02
C GLY A 32 -16.28 96.06 -49.81
N TRP A 33 -16.86 97.13 -49.26
CA TRP A 33 -17.91 97.01 -48.25
C TRP A 33 -19.25 96.56 -48.84
N ARG A 34 -19.69 97.14 -49.96
CA ARG A 34 -20.96 96.76 -50.63
C ARG A 34 -20.92 95.36 -51.21
N ILE A 35 -19.78 94.95 -51.74
CA ILE A 35 -19.58 93.59 -52.23
C ILE A 35 -19.57 92.60 -51.07
N ARG A 36 -18.95 92.96 -49.93
CA ARG A 36 -19.03 92.15 -48.71
C ARG A 36 -20.46 92.01 -48.20
N GLU A 37 -21.25 93.08 -48.25
CA GLU A 37 -22.66 93.07 -47.86
C GLU A 37 -23.48 92.13 -48.77
N TYR A 38 -23.19 92.13 -50.07
CA TYR A 38 -23.83 91.24 -51.04
C TYR A 38 -23.42 89.76 -50.87
N LEU A 39 -22.13 89.49 -50.61
CA LEU A 39 -21.60 88.14 -50.41
C LEU A 39 -21.81 87.60 -48.99
N GLN A 40 -22.13 88.47 -48.03
CA GLN A 40 -22.20 88.22 -46.58
C GLN A 40 -20.97 87.52 -45.96
N ARG A 41 -19.84 87.53 -46.67
CA ARG A 41 -18.60 86.84 -46.27
C ARG A 41 -17.37 87.60 -46.75
N GLY A 42 -16.23 87.34 -46.11
CA GLY A 42 -14.95 87.97 -46.44
C GLY A 42 -14.69 89.30 -45.70
N LYS A 43 -13.43 89.75 -45.71
CA LYS A 43 -13.01 91.03 -45.10
C LYS A 43 -13.13 92.14 -46.14
N SER A 44 -13.75 93.27 -45.78
CA SER A 44 -14.00 94.40 -46.71
C SER A 44 -12.71 94.99 -47.29
N SER A 45 -11.61 95.00 -46.52
CA SER A 45 -10.29 95.47 -46.98
C SER A 45 -9.65 94.53 -48.01
N SER A 46 -9.72 93.22 -47.80
CA SER A 46 -9.21 92.23 -48.77
C SER A 46 -10.03 92.24 -50.06
N ILE A 47 -11.36 92.35 -49.94
CA ILE A 47 -12.26 92.46 -51.08
C ILE A 47 -12.01 93.74 -51.87
N GLN A 48 -11.75 94.88 -51.20
CA GLN A 48 -11.43 96.15 -51.87
C GLN A 48 -10.14 96.04 -52.69
N VAL A 49 -9.08 95.43 -52.15
CA VAL A 49 -7.80 95.25 -52.85
C VAL A 49 -7.96 94.33 -54.07
N ASP A 50 -8.70 93.22 -53.93
CA ASP A 50 -8.96 92.30 -55.04
C ASP A 50 -9.89 92.94 -56.10
N LEU A 51 -10.87 93.76 -55.69
CA LEU A 51 -11.73 94.54 -56.59
C LEU A 51 -10.92 95.54 -57.42
N GLU A 52 -10.00 96.28 -56.79
CA GLU A 52 -9.10 97.21 -57.48
C GLU A 52 -8.17 96.51 -58.46
N LYS A 53 -7.68 95.31 -58.13
CA LYS A 53 -6.92 94.46 -59.06
C LYS A 53 -7.78 94.01 -60.25
N LEU A 54 -9.01 93.56 -60.04
CA LEU A 54 -9.90 93.11 -61.10
C LEU A 54 -10.38 94.25 -62.03
N ILE A 55 -10.47 95.47 -61.50
CA ILE A 55 -10.68 96.69 -62.29
C ILE A 55 -9.43 97.01 -63.11
N ALA A 56 -8.23 96.93 -62.52
CA ALA A 56 -6.96 97.15 -63.21
C ALA A 56 -6.66 96.11 -64.31
N ASP A 57 -7.07 94.85 -64.11
CA ASP A 57 -6.95 93.74 -65.08
C ASP A 57 -8.03 93.80 -66.19
N GLY A 58 -8.88 94.85 -66.21
CA GLY A 58 -9.87 95.08 -67.25
C GLY A 58 -11.09 94.16 -67.22
N ARG A 59 -11.30 93.41 -66.12
CA ARG A 59 -12.40 92.43 -65.99
C ARG A 59 -13.69 93.00 -65.39
N ILE A 60 -13.67 94.23 -64.88
CA ILE A 60 -14.85 94.95 -64.35
C ILE A 60 -14.86 96.39 -64.90
N PRO A 61 -15.95 96.88 -65.53
CA PRO A 61 -16.02 98.23 -66.08
C PRO A 61 -15.96 99.32 -65.00
N GLU A 62 -15.18 100.38 -65.23
CA GLU A 62 -15.03 101.50 -64.30
C GLU A 62 -16.28 102.41 -64.33
N ALA A 63 -17.00 102.49 -63.20
CA ALA A 63 -18.22 103.29 -63.08
C ALA A 63 -17.89 104.79 -62.90
N GLN A 64 -18.35 105.61 -63.84
CA GLN A 64 -18.24 107.08 -63.84
C GLN A 64 -18.96 107.71 -62.64
N ASN A 65 -18.33 108.70 -62.01
CA ASN A 65 -18.83 109.43 -60.84
C ASN A 65 -19.68 110.62 -61.28
N ASP A 66 -20.85 110.81 -60.67
CA ASP A 66 -21.48 112.13 -60.51
C ASP A 66 -21.97 112.27 -59.07
N THR A 67 -21.38 113.22 -58.34
CA THR A 67 -21.82 113.65 -57.01
C THR A 67 -21.88 115.16 -57.00
N PRO A 68 -23.06 115.79 -56.81
CA PRO A 68 -23.12 117.19 -56.41
C PRO A 68 -23.18 117.28 -54.88
N SER A 69 -22.12 117.85 -54.32
CA SER A 69 -22.04 118.30 -52.93
C SER A 69 -22.78 119.64 -52.80
N ALA A 70 -23.81 119.72 -51.94
CA ALA A 70 -24.52 120.96 -51.67
C ALA A 70 -23.84 121.73 -50.54
N THR A 71 -23.19 122.82 -50.94
CA THR A 71 -22.50 123.81 -50.12
C THR A 71 -23.50 124.77 -49.46
N THR A 72 -23.30 125.00 -48.15
CA THR A 72 -23.44 126.26 -47.40
C THR A 72 -24.63 127.19 -47.68
N GLN A 73 -25.36 127.57 -46.63
CA GLN A 73 -25.73 128.98 -46.45
C GLN A 73 -25.60 129.42 -44.98
N VAL A 74 -24.53 130.18 -44.72
CA VAL A 74 -24.44 131.16 -43.65
C VAL A 74 -25.48 132.23 -43.94
N ARG A 75 -26.54 132.33 -43.13
CA ARG A 75 -27.43 133.49 -43.15
C ARG A 75 -26.75 134.64 -42.42
N THR A 76 -26.46 135.69 -43.17
CA THR A 76 -26.08 137.02 -42.67
C THR A 76 -27.16 137.52 -41.71
N SER A 77 -26.74 137.89 -40.50
CA SER A 77 -27.55 138.55 -39.48
C SER A 77 -28.02 139.91 -39.96
N TYR A 78 -29.31 140.04 -40.23
CA TYR A 78 -30.00 141.34 -40.22
C TYR A 78 -30.44 141.57 -38.77
N GLU A 79 -30.01 142.68 -38.14
CA GLU A 79 -30.59 143.12 -36.87
C GLU A 79 -32.06 143.49 -37.14
N LEU A 80 -32.96 142.74 -36.53
CA LEU A 80 -34.39 142.98 -36.60
C LEU A 80 -34.75 144.13 -35.63
N PRO A 81 -35.85 144.87 -35.89
CA PRO A 81 -36.36 145.88 -34.95
C PRO A 81 -36.43 145.31 -33.52
N VAL A 82 -36.10 146.12 -32.50
CA VAL A 82 -35.99 145.69 -31.10
C VAL A 82 -37.20 144.87 -30.65
N GLU A 83 -38.43 145.22 -31.09
CA GLU A 83 -39.62 144.44 -30.72
C GLU A 83 -39.65 143.03 -31.33
N ILE A 84 -39.10 142.83 -32.53
CA ILE A 84 -39.00 141.52 -33.18
C ILE A 84 -37.80 140.74 -32.64
N GLN A 85 -36.72 141.42 -32.26
CA GLN A 85 -35.57 140.81 -31.59
C GLN A 85 -35.95 140.32 -30.18
N ASP A 86 -36.67 141.11 -29.40
CA ASP A 86 -37.22 140.71 -28.09
C ASP A 86 -38.22 139.55 -28.22
N LEU A 87 -39.03 139.54 -29.28
CA LEU A 87 -39.99 138.46 -29.54
C LEU A 87 -39.27 137.17 -30.00
N LEU A 88 -38.21 137.28 -30.80
CA LEU A 88 -37.33 136.18 -31.16
C LEU A 88 -36.57 135.64 -29.95
N GLU A 89 -35.99 136.49 -29.11
CA GLU A 89 -35.30 136.10 -27.87
C GLU A 89 -36.27 135.42 -26.90
N ARG A 90 -37.51 135.93 -26.76
CA ARG A 90 -38.56 135.24 -26.00
C ARG A 90 -38.93 133.90 -26.62
N LYS A 91 -39.03 133.79 -27.94
CA LYS A 91 -39.34 132.51 -28.62
C LYS A 91 -38.16 131.54 -28.58
N GLU A 92 -36.93 131.99 -28.68
CA GLU A 92 -35.72 131.19 -28.48
C GLU A 92 -35.61 130.76 -27.02
N TYR A 93 -35.98 131.61 -26.07
CA TYR A 93 -36.07 131.25 -24.66
C TYR A 93 -37.17 130.21 -24.41
N ASP A 94 -38.36 130.39 -24.96
CA ASP A 94 -39.47 129.43 -24.90
C ASP A 94 -39.06 128.07 -25.52
N ILE A 95 -38.43 128.10 -26.69
CA ILE A 95 -37.94 126.92 -27.40
C ILE A 95 -36.79 126.26 -26.64
N SER A 96 -35.83 127.03 -26.15
CA SER A 96 -34.69 126.50 -25.37
C SER A 96 -35.15 125.90 -24.04
N THR A 97 -36.15 126.49 -23.41
CA THR A 97 -36.75 125.97 -22.18
C THR A 97 -37.53 124.69 -22.48
N SER A 98 -38.35 124.69 -23.53
CA SER A 98 -39.06 123.49 -24.00
C SER A 98 -38.09 122.35 -24.38
N LEU A 99 -37.02 122.64 -25.11
CA LEU A 99 -35.98 121.67 -25.45
C LEU A 99 -35.24 121.17 -24.20
N ARG A 100 -34.93 122.04 -23.25
CA ARG A 100 -34.33 121.65 -21.97
C ARG A 100 -35.25 120.71 -21.19
N ASP A 101 -36.53 121.04 -21.09
CA ASP A 101 -37.53 120.23 -20.39
C ASP A 101 -37.72 118.87 -21.07
N ILE A 102 -37.72 118.83 -22.41
CA ILE A 102 -37.74 117.58 -23.18
C ILE A 102 -36.49 116.75 -22.91
N VAL A 103 -35.29 117.36 -22.91
CA VAL A 103 -34.03 116.65 -22.65
C VAL A 103 -33.99 116.12 -21.21
N ILE A 104 -34.47 116.88 -20.23
CA ILE A 104 -34.58 116.44 -18.84
C ILE A 104 -35.56 115.26 -18.75
N ALA A 105 -36.77 115.40 -19.27
CA ALA A 105 -37.78 114.34 -19.25
C ALA A 105 -37.32 113.07 -19.98
N MET A 106 -36.61 113.24 -21.10
CA MET A 106 -36.03 112.12 -21.85
C MET A 106 -34.91 111.44 -21.05
N ASN A 107 -34.01 112.20 -20.42
CA ASN A 107 -32.96 111.65 -19.57
C ASN A 107 -33.55 110.91 -18.35
N ASP A 108 -34.57 111.46 -17.70
CA ASP A 108 -35.25 110.81 -16.57
C ASP A 108 -35.94 109.50 -17.02
N SER A 109 -36.59 109.50 -18.21
CA SER A 109 -37.17 108.29 -18.80
C SER A 109 -36.11 107.26 -19.17
N ILE A 110 -34.95 107.68 -19.68
CA ILE A 110 -33.83 106.79 -20.01
C ILE A 110 -33.25 106.19 -18.73
N HIS A 111 -33.06 107.00 -17.69
CA HIS A 111 -32.50 106.56 -16.42
C HIS A 111 -33.39 105.51 -15.76
N THR A 112 -34.69 105.79 -15.65
CA THR A 112 -35.69 104.84 -15.10
C THR A 112 -35.76 103.54 -15.92
N HIS A 113 -35.65 103.61 -17.25
CA HIS A 113 -35.61 102.40 -18.08
C HIS A 113 -34.34 101.58 -17.87
N PHE A 114 -33.17 102.22 -17.81
CA PHE A 114 -31.90 101.54 -17.52
C PHE A 114 -31.91 100.91 -16.13
N GLU A 115 -32.39 101.62 -15.11
CA GLU A 115 -32.55 101.07 -13.75
C GLU A 115 -33.50 99.87 -13.74
N SER A 116 -34.61 99.93 -14.48
CA SER A 116 -35.53 98.80 -14.61
C SER A 116 -34.87 97.58 -15.26
N ILE A 117 -34.14 97.78 -16.37
CA ILE A 117 -33.42 96.69 -17.07
C ILE A 117 -32.29 96.13 -16.22
N THR A 118 -31.51 96.97 -15.54
CA THR A 118 -30.42 96.48 -14.70
C THR A 118 -30.97 95.70 -13.52
N TYR A 119 -32.05 96.19 -12.90
CA TYR A 119 -32.72 95.48 -11.82
C TYR A 119 -33.28 94.12 -12.28
N THR A 120 -33.95 94.04 -13.44
CA THR A 120 -34.45 92.75 -13.95
C THR A 120 -33.33 91.78 -14.26
N ARG A 121 -32.23 92.24 -14.88
CA ARG A 121 -31.06 91.39 -15.18
C ARG A 121 -30.35 90.90 -13.92
N ILE A 122 -30.21 91.74 -12.90
CA ILE A 122 -29.63 91.34 -11.61
C ILE A 122 -30.52 90.26 -10.98
N ARG A 123 -31.84 90.46 -10.96
CA ARG A 123 -32.78 89.48 -10.41
C ARG A 123 -32.80 88.16 -11.18
N GLU A 124 -32.71 88.20 -12.50
CA GLU A 124 -32.57 87.00 -13.34
C GLU A 124 -31.25 86.28 -13.06
N ALA A 125 -30.14 87.00 -12.95
CA ALA A 125 -28.84 86.43 -12.61
C ALA A 125 -28.82 85.81 -11.20
N GLU A 126 -29.45 86.46 -10.22
CA GLU A 126 -29.65 85.92 -8.86
C GLU A 126 -30.49 84.65 -8.89
N ALA A 127 -31.60 84.63 -9.65
CA ALA A 127 -32.46 83.46 -9.78
C ALA A 127 -31.70 82.26 -10.43
N ILE A 128 -30.93 82.53 -11.48
CA ILE A 128 -30.08 81.52 -12.14
C ILE A 128 -29.02 81.00 -11.16
N SER A 129 -28.35 81.89 -10.44
CA SER A 129 -27.33 81.52 -9.44
C SER A 129 -27.92 80.67 -8.31
N GLN A 130 -29.07 81.07 -7.76
CA GLN A 130 -29.78 80.30 -6.73
C GLN A 130 -30.21 78.92 -7.23
N HIS A 131 -30.68 78.82 -8.48
CA HIS A 131 -30.99 77.54 -9.09
C HIS A 131 -29.73 76.66 -9.21
N ALA A 132 -28.61 77.22 -9.67
CA ALA A 132 -27.34 76.51 -9.78
C ALA A 132 -26.81 76.02 -8.42
N ILE A 133 -26.94 76.84 -7.37
CA ILE A 133 -26.56 76.47 -6.00
C ILE A 133 -27.43 75.30 -5.51
N LYS A 134 -28.76 75.38 -5.63
CA LYS A 134 -29.65 74.30 -5.21
C LYS A 134 -29.39 72.99 -5.96
N GLN A 135 -29.15 73.09 -7.27
CA GLN A 135 -28.82 71.91 -8.08
C GLN A 135 -27.48 71.31 -7.65
N LYS A 136 -26.48 72.15 -7.35
CA LYS A 136 -25.19 71.71 -6.83
C LYS A 136 -25.35 71.01 -5.48
N GLU A 137 -26.06 71.63 -4.53
CA GLU A 137 -26.36 71.05 -3.22
C GLU A 137 -27.05 69.70 -3.32
N GLN A 138 -28.03 69.57 -4.23
CA GLN A 138 -28.69 68.29 -4.49
C GLN A 138 -27.70 67.24 -5.02
N SER A 139 -26.87 67.60 -6.01
CA SER A 139 -25.88 66.67 -6.58
C SER A 139 -24.79 66.26 -5.59
N GLU A 140 -24.38 67.16 -4.68
CA GLU A 140 -23.43 66.85 -3.61
C GLU A 140 -24.05 65.89 -2.58
N GLY A 141 -25.34 66.07 -2.26
CA GLY A 141 -26.10 65.12 -1.44
C GLY A 141 -26.19 63.73 -2.08
N GLU A 142 -26.55 63.66 -3.36
CA GLU A 142 -26.60 62.39 -4.11
C GLU A 142 -25.22 61.72 -4.20
N ALA A 143 -24.15 62.50 -4.40
CA ALA A 143 -22.77 61.96 -4.43
C ALA A 143 -22.37 61.37 -3.07
N LEU A 144 -22.74 62.01 -1.96
CA LEU A 144 -22.44 61.54 -0.62
C LEU A 144 -23.20 60.25 -0.28
N ASP A 145 -24.46 60.12 -0.70
CA ASP A 145 -25.22 58.89 -0.56
C ASP A 145 -24.61 57.74 -1.39
N ILE A 146 -24.16 58.02 -2.61
CA ILE A 146 -23.45 57.04 -3.46
C ILE A 146 -22.14 56.62 -2.80
N GLU A 147 -21.35 57.55 -2.26
CA GLU A 147 -20.09 57.25 -1.58
C GLU A 147 -20.31 56.36 -0.36
N GLN A 148 -21.33 56.64 0.48
CA GLN A 148 -21.65 55.79 1.62
C GLN A 148 -22.11 54.39 1.22
N THR A 149 -22.89 54.27 0.14
CA THR A 149 -23.32 52.94 -0.33
C THR A 149 -22.17 52.14 -0.92
N LEU A 150 -21.25 52.79 -1.64
CA LEU A 150 -20.01 52.17 -2.13
C LEU A 150 -19.08 51.74 -1.00
N GLN A 151 -18.96 52.53 0.06
CA GLN A 151 -18.17 52.14 1.22
C GLN A 151 -18.74 50.88 1.87
N ARG A 152 -20.05 50.84 2.15
CA ARG A 152 -20.71 49.65 2.71
C ARG A 152 -20.57 48.42 1.81
N ALA A 153 -20.61 48.60 0.49
CA ALA A 153 -20.41 47.51 -0.46
C ALA A 153 -18.96 47.01 -0.45
N THR A 154 -17.98 47.92 -0.31
CA THR A 154 -16.56 47.56 -0.16
C THR A 154 -16.33 46.79 1.13
N ASP A 155 -16.82 47.29 2.26
CA ASP A 155 -16.69 46.62 3.57
C ASP A 155 -17.31 45.21 3.54
N ALA A 156 -18.48 45.06 2.90
CA ALA A 156 -19.13 43.76 2.74
C ALA A 156 -18.36 42.81 1.81
N ASN A 157 -17.68 43.32 0.78
CA ASN A 157 -16.82 42.50 -0.07
C ASN A 157 -15.58 42.04 0.69
N ASP A 158 -14.96 42.90 1.49
CA ASP A 158 -13.79 42.54 2.32
C ASP A 158 -14.14 41.41 3.30
N GLU A 159 -15.31 41.47 3.96
CA GLU A 159 -15.81 40.39 4.84
C GLU A 159 -16.05 39.07 4.07
N LEU A 160 -16.56 39.16 2.84
CA LEU A 160 -16.78 37.99 2.00
C LEU A 160 -15.45 37.37 1.53
N GLU A 161 -14.45 38.19 1.20
CA GLU A 161 -13.11 37.73 0.85
C GLU A 161 -12.44 37.01 2.02
N GLU A 162 -12.47 37.59 3.23
CA GLU A 162 -11.95 36.95 4.43
C GLU A 162 -12.63 35.59 4.70
N LYS A 163 -13.96 35.52 4.50
CA LYS A 163 -14.71 34.27 4.66
C LYS A 163 -14.35 33.23 3.59
N ILE A 164 -14.10 33.66 2.35
CA ILE A 164 -13.65 32.78 1.27
C ILE A 164 -12.28 32.20 1.60
N GLU A 165 -11.34 33.03 2.07
CA GLU A 165 -10.01 32.58 2.47
C GLU A 165 -10.06 31.57 3.63
N ALA A 166 -10.87 31.85 4.67
CA ALA A 166 -11.06 30.94 5.79
C ALA A 166 -11.61 29.58 5.35
N LEU A 167 -12.65 29.58 4.50
CA LEU A 167 -13.25 28.35 3.97
C LEU A 167 -12.28 27.58 3.05
N GLN A 168 -11.43 28.27 2.30
CA GLN A 168 -10.39 27.62 1.51
C GLN A 168 -9.33 26.95 2.39
N SER A 169 -8.93 27.59 3.49
CA SER A 169 -8.00 27.00 4.45
C SER A 169 -8.59 25.74 5.09
N GLU A 170 -9.83 25.82 5.57
CA GLU A 170 -10.54 24.67 6.17
C GLU A 170 -10.72 23.52 5.16
N LEU A 171 -11.00 23.83 3.90
CA LEU A 171 -11.09 22.84 2.83
C LEU A 171 -9.75 22.12 2.60
N VAL A 172 -8.63 22.85 2.59
CA VAL A 172 -7.30 22.27 2.42
C VAL A 172 -6.93 21.40 3.62
N GLU A 173 -7.22 21.85 4.85
CA GLU A 173 -7.03 21.06 6.07
C GLU A 173 -7.81 19.74 6.02
N SER A 174 -9.12 19.81 5.71
CA SER A 174 -9.96 18.61 5.58
C SER A 174 -9.48 17.66 4.47
N GLN A 175 -8.98 18.20 3.35
CA GLN A 175 -8.39 17.40 2.28
C GLN A 175 -7.10 16.69 2.72
N ASN A 176 -6.26 17.37 3.50
CA ASN A 176 -5.05 16.79 4.06
C ASN A 176 -5.38 15.69 5.07
N GLU A 177 -6.31 15.93 6.01
CA GLU A 177 -6.79 14.92 6.96
C GLU A 177 -7.36 13.70 6.24
N LYS A 178 -8.15 13.90 5.19
CA LYS A 178 -8.67 12.81 4.35
C LYS A 178 -7.55 12.00 3.71
N SER A 179 -6.50 12.66 3.20
CA SER A 179 -5.34 11.99 2.61
C SER A 179 -4.58 11.14 3.63
N GLU A 180 -4.38 11.66 4.84
CA GLU A 180 -3.76 10.92 5.95
C GLU A 180 -4.60 9.72 6.38
N LEU A 181 -5.92 9.89 6.52
CA LEU A 181 -6.84 8.79 6.83
C LEU A 181 -6.81 7.71 5.76
N LEU A 182 -6.79 8.07 4.47
CA LEU A 182 -6.65 7.10 3.37
C LEU A 182 -5.32 6.33 3.45
N LYS A 183 -4.22 7.02 3.76
CA LYS A 183 -2.92 6.38 3.97
C LYS A 183 -2.97 5.41 5.14
N ASN A 184 -3.56 5.80 6.27
CA ASN A 184 -3.70 4.94 7.45
C ASN A 184 -4.58 3.71 7.15
N ILE A 185 -5.70 3.88 6.44
CA ILE A 185 -6.56 2.77 5.99
C ILE A 185 -5.77 1.80 5.12
N SER A 186 -4.96 2.30 4.18
CA SER A 186 -4.13 1.45 3.32
C SER A 186 -3.09 0.64 4.10
N GLN A 187 -2.47 1.25 5.11
CA GLN A 187 -1.50 0.59 5.99
C GLN A 187 -2.15 -0.48 6.87
N LEU A 188 -3.29 -0.17 7.49
CA LEU A 188 -4.06 -1.11 8.29
C LEU A 188 -4.55 -2.29 7.45
N THR A 189 -5.02 -2.03 6.23
CA THR A 189 -5.44 -3.09 5.28
C THR A 189 -4.27 -4.01 4.94
N SER A 190 -3.08 -3.46 4.67
CA SER A 190 -1.88 -4.25 4.41
C SER A 190 -1.48 -5.09 5.63
N SER A 191 -1.50 -4.51 6.83
CA SER A 191 -1.21 -5.23 8.08
C SER A 191 -2.23 -6.34 8.36
N LEU A 192 -3.51 -6.12 8.04
CA LEU A 192 -4.57 -7.12 8.19
C LEU A 192 -4.34 -8.30 7.24
N ASN A 193 -4.01 -8.02 5.98
CA ASN A 193 -3.69 -9.08 5.01
C ASN A 193 -2.48 -9.91 5.45
N GLN A 194 -1.41 -9.26 5.93
CA GLN A 194 -0.25 -9.98 6.46
C GLN A 194 -0.59 -10.84 7.69
N ALA A 195 -1.51 -10.37 8.55
CA ALA A 195 -1.97 -11.15 9.70
C ALA A 195 -2.79 -12.38 9.25
N ASN A 196 -3.65 -12.22 8.23
CA ASN A 196 -4.40 -13.32 7.64
C ASN A 196 -3.49 -14.36 6.99
N ASP A 197 -2.49 -13.94 6.21
CA ASP A 197 -1.51 -14.84 5.60
C ASP A 197 -0.76 -15.64 6.66
N ARG A 198 -0.39 -15.00 7.78
CA ARG A 198 0.25 -15.70 8.92
C ARG A 198 -0.69 -16.71 9.56
N LEU A 199 -1.96 -16.38 9.71
CA LEU A 199 -2.96 -17.26 10.29
C LEU A 199 -3.19 -18.49 9.40
N GLU A 200 -3.27 -18.30 8.08
CA GLU A 200 -3.37 -19.40 7.10
C GLU A 200 -2.15 -20.32 7.19
N ASN A 201 -0.94 -19.76 7.19
CA ASN A 201 0.29 -20.54 7.37
C ASN A 201 0.30 -21.31 8.71
N GLN A 202 -0.13 -20.68 9.81
CA GLN A 202 -0.25 -21.35 11.11
C GLN A 202 -1.26 -22.51 11.05
N GLN A 203 -2.38 -22.32 10.37
CA GLN A 203 -3.39 -23.35 10.21
C GLN A 203 -2.87 -24.55 9.43
N ASP A 204 -2.11 -24.33 8.36
CA ASP A 204 -1.41 -25.38 7.61
C ASP A 204 -0.41 -26.15 8.48
N THR A 205 0.37 -25.43 9.31
CA THR A 205 1.30 -26.10 10.24
C THR A 205 0.58 -26.95 11.27
N ILE A 206 -0.58 -26.50 11.77
CA ILE A 206 -1.41 -27.27 12.71
C ILE A 206 -1.92 -28.55 12.04
N TYR A 207 -2.44 -28.47 10.81
CA TYR A 207 -2.86 -29.65 10.06
C TYR A 207 -1.70 -30.64 9.84
N GLY A 208 -0.51 -30.14 9.50
CA GLY A 208 0.70 -30.95 9.38
C GLY A 208 1.09 -31.65 10.68
N LEU A 209 1.05 -30.94 11.81
CA LEU A 209 1.34 -31.50 13.13
C LEU A 209 0.31 -32.53 13.56
N GLN A 210 -0.99 -32.30 13.33
CA GLN A 210 -2.05 -33.27 13.61
C GLN A 210 -1.87 -34.56 12.81
N ALA A 211 -1.51 -34.46 11.52
CA ALA A 211 -1.22 -35.63 10.70
C ALA A 211 -0.01 -36.42 11.23
N ASN A 212 1.04 -35.73 11.67
CA ASN A 212 2.21 -36.37 12.27
C ASN A 212 1.90 -37.02 13.61
N LEU A 213 1.10 -36.38 14.46
CA LEU A 213 0.64 -36.93 15.73
C LEU A 213 -0.14 -38.24 15.51
N SER A 214 -1.08 -38.26 14.56
CA SER A 214 -1.83 -39.47 14.21
C SER A 214 -0.92 -40.61 13.70
N LYS A 215 0.14 -40.29 12.93
CA LYS A 215 1.14 -41.28 12.51
C LYS A 215 1.89 -41.87 13.70
N VAL A 216 2.32 -41.02 14.64
CA VAL A 216 3.05 -41.44 15.84
C VAL A 216 2.16 -42.30 16.75
N GLU A 217 0.88 -41.93 16.94
CA GLU A 217 -0.07 -42.72 17.73
C GLU A 217 -0.30 -44.12 17.15
N LYS A 218 -0.43 -44.23 15.82
CA LYS A 218 -0.56 -45.53 15.14
C LYS A 218 0.70 -46.38 15.30
N ALA A 219 1.88 -45.78 15.13
CA ALA A 219 3.16 -46.46 15.32
C ALA A 219 3.34 -46.93 16.76
N HIS A 220 2.99 -46.09 17.74
CA HIS A 220 3.03 -46.43 19.16
C HIS A 220 2.10 -47.60 19.48
N SER A 221 0.85 -47.56 18.99
CA SER A 221 -0.10 -48.66 19.18
C SER A 221 0.41 -49.97 18.60
N ALA A 222 1.01 -49.95 17.41
CA ALA A 222 1.61 -51.13 16.80
C ALA A 222 2.79 -51.67 17.62
N LEU A 223 3.67 -50.80 18.12
CA LEU A 223 4.79 -51.18 18.98
C LEU A 223 4.32 -51.76 20.32
N THR A 224 3.26 -51.21 20.92
CA THR A 224 2.67 -51.74 22.15
C THR A 224 2.16 -53.17 21.94
N VAL A 225 1.42 -53.42 20.87
CA VAL A 225 0.95 -54.77 20.51
C VAL A 225 2.12 -55.72 20.27
N GLN A 226 3.16 -55.28 19.54
CA GLN A 226 4.35 -56.09 19.29
C GLN A 226 5.08 -56.44 20.59
N ARG A 227 5.17 -55.50 21.53
CA ARG A 227 5.76 -55.72 22.85
C ARG A 227 4.99 -56.75 23.66
N GLU A 228 3.65 -56.71 23.65
CA GLU A 228 2.81 -57.71 24.34
C GLU A 228 3.02 -59.12 23.76
N TYR A 229 3.08 -59.25 22.43
CA TYR A 229 3.41 -60.54 21.81
C TYR A 229 4.79 -61.05 22.24
N ALA A 230 5.81 -60.19 22.25
CA ALA A 230 7.15 -60.57 22.68
C ALA A 230 7.18 -61.01 24.16
N LEU A 231 6.43 -60.33 25.04
CA LEU A 231 6.32 -60.72 26.46
C LEU A 231 5.68 -62.10 26.60
N ASN A 232 4.57 -62.37 25.90
CA ASN A 232 3.92 -63.69 25.93
C ASN A 232 4.85 -64.80 25.40
N ASP A 233 5.65 -64.51 24.38
CA ASP A 233 6.63 -65.47 23.87
C ASP A 233 7.75 -65.75 24.87
N VAL A 234 8.22 -64.73 25.60
CA VAL A 234 9.17 -64.90 26.70
C VAL A 234 8.58 -65.78 27.79
N GLU A 235 7.37 -65.50 28.27
CA GLU A 235 6.70 -66.33 29.30
C GLU A 235 6.53 -67.78 28.86
N ARG A 236 6.20 -68.00 27.57
CA ARG A 236 6.10 -69.34 26.98
C ARG A 236 7.46 -70.04 26.96
N LEU A 237 8.52 -69.36 26.55
CA LEU A 237 9.87 -69.91 26.51
C LEU A 237 10.41 -70.22 27.91
N GLU A 238 10.14 -69.37 28.89
CA GLU A 238 10.47 -69.60 30.30
C GLU A 238 9.76 -70.85 30.83
N SER A 239 8.46 -71.01 30.53
CA SER A 239 7.70 -72.21 30.90
C SER A 239 8.29 -73.49 30.27
N GLN A 240 8.68 -73.44 29.00
CA GLN A 240 9.33 -74.56 28.30
C GLN A 240 10.71 -74.88 28.90
N LEU A 241 11.48 -73.87 29.30
CA LEU A 241 12.77 -74.05 29.94
C LEU A 241 12.63 -74.72 31.31
N THR A 242 11.63 -74.33 32.10
CA THR A 242 11.33 -74.96 33.39
C THR A 242 10.95 -76.42 33.21
N GLU A 243 10.03 -76.74 32.28
CA GLU A 243 9.64 -78.13 31.99
C GLU A 243 10.85 -78.98 31.54
N LEU A 244 11.70 -78.43 30.67
CA LEU A 244 12.90 -79.14 30.20
C LEU A 244 13.89 -79.39 31.34
N SER A 245 14.04 -78.42 32.24
CA SER A 245 14.91 -78.53 33.42
C SER A 245 14.42 -79.63 34.37
N GLU A 246 13.12 -79.69 34.65
CA GLU A 246 12.51 -80.76 35.46
C GLU A 246 12.69 -82.14 34.82
N ARG A 247 12.50 -82.26 33.49
CA ARG A 247 12.75 -83.51 32.76
C ARG A 247 14.21 -83.92 32.81
N TYR A 248 15.12 -82.97 32.67
CA TYR A 248 16.56 -83.22 32.77
C TYR A 248 16.92 -83.76 34.16
N GLU A 249 16.45 -83.10 35.22
CA GLU A 249 16.68 -83.54 36.60
C GLU A 249 16.10 -84.93 36.86
N SER A 250 14.87 -85.21 36.42
CA SER A 250 14.27 -86.55 36.51
C SER A 250 15.09 -87.61 35.77
N THR A 251 15.67 -87.27 34.62
CA THR A 251 16.52 -88.18 33.84
C THR A 251 17.85 -88.42 34.55
N CYS A 252 18.45 -87.40 35.16
CA CYS A 252 19.63 -87.54 36.00
C CYS A 252 19.36 -88.49 37.18
N ILE A 253 18.24 -88.34 37.88
CA ILE A 253 17.84 -89.25 38.98
C ILE A 253 17.69 -90.69 38.48
N LYS A 254 17.00 -90.91 37.35
CA LYS A 254 16.87 -92.26 36.77
C LYS A 254 18.21 -92.85 36.36
N LEU A 255 19.12 -92.03 35.83
CA LEU A 255 20.46 -92.45 35.44
C LEU A 255 21.29 -92.85 36.66
N THR A 256 21.23 -92.09 37.75
CA THR A 256 21.95 -92.42 38.99
C THR A 256 21.39 -93.68 39.65
N GLU A 257 20.06 -93.87 39.67
CA GLU A 257 19.41 -95.11 40.11
C GLU A 257 19.81 -96.33 39.26
N SER A 258 19.82 -96.19 37.93
CA SER A 258 20.27 -97.27 37.04
C SER A 258 21.76 -97.58 37.23
N SER A 259 22.59 -96.56 37.44
CA SER A 259 24.02 -96.71 37.68
C SER A 259 24.30 -97.43 39.00
N SER A 260 23.61 -97.06 40.09
CA SER A 260 23.75 -97.74 41.38
C SER A 260 23.27 -99.19 41.33
N LYS A 261 22.17 -99.45 40.61
CA LYS A 261 21.69 -100.82 40.36
C LYS A 261 22.70 -101.65 39.56
N LEU A 262 23.32 -101.05 38.54
CA LEU A 262 24.35 -101.71 37.75
C LEU A 262 25.58 -102.03 38.61
N GLN A 263 26.03 -101.08 39.45
CA GLN A 263 27.12 -101.30 40.40
C GLN A 263 26.81 -102.47 41.36
N SER A 264 25.61 -102.51 41.94
CA SER A 264 25.19 -103.62 42.80
C SER A 264 25.16 -104.97 42.07
N MET A 265 24.77 -104.99 40.78
CA MET A 265 24.81 -106.21 39.96
C MET A 265 26.25 -106.63 39.65
N THR A 266 27.16 -105.70 39.38
CA THR A 266 28.59 -105.98 39.21
C THR A 266 29.18 -106.59 40.48
N GLU A 267 28.92 -106.00 41.65
CA GLU A 267 29.38 -106.54 42.94
C GLU A 267 28.82 -107.95 43.22
N ALA A 268 27.56 -108.20 42.85
CA ALA A 268 26.95 -109.52 42.95
C ALA A 268 27.58 -110.54 41.99
N LEU A 269 27.91 -110.11 40.77
CA LEU A 269 28.60 -110.92 39.78
C LEU A 269 30.01 -111.29 40.26
N ASP A 270 30.80 -110.31 40.71
CA ASP A 270 32.16 -110.53 41.25
C ASP A 270 32.15 -111.53 42.42
N ASN A 271 31.17 -111.42 43.33
CA ASN A 271 31.01 -112.37 44.43
C ASN A 271 30.64 -113.77 43.92
N SER A 272 29.82 -113.87 42.87
CA SER A 272 29.48 -115.16 42.26
C SER A 272 30.68 -115.78 41.54
N GLU A 273 31.50 -114.98 40.87
CA GLU A 273 32.76 -115.42 40.24
C GLU A 273 33.76 -115.91 41.28
N HIS A 274 33.91 -115.19 42.40
CA HIS A 274 34.74 -115.64 43.51
C HIS A 274 34.25 -116.99 44.07
N LYS A 275 32.94 -117.15 44.31
CA LYS A 275 32.38 -118.44 44.75
C LYS A 275 32.63 -119.54 43.75
N LEU A 276 32.49 -119.26 42.45
CA LEU A 276 32.76 -120.22 41.39
C LEU A 276 34.23 -120.63 41.38
N SER A 277 35.16 -119.68 41.55
CA SER A 277 36.59 -119.96 41.71
C SER A 277 36.85 -120.85 42.92
N THR A 278 36.25 -120.56 44.08
CA THR A 278 36.40 -121.38 45.29
C THR A 278 35.88 -122.81 45.08
N VAL A 279 34.71 -122.96 44.46
CA VAL A 279 34.15 -124.29 44.13
C VAL A 279 35.06 -125.03 43.13
N GLN A 280 35.66 -124.30 42.19
CA GLN A 280 36.59 -124.89 41.22
C GLN A 280 37.87 -125.38 41.90
N ASP A 281 38.43 -124.61 42.83
CA ASP A 281 39.58 -125.02 43.65
C ASP A 281 39.23 -126.27 44.50
N GLU A 282 38.09 -126.25 45.19
CA GLU A 282 37.58 -127.40 45.95
C GLU A 282 37.40 -128.65 45.07
N TYR A 283 36.88 -128.49 43.85
CA TYR A 283 36.75 -129.58 42.89
C TYR A 283 38.11 -130.12 42.47
N THR A 284 39.10 -129.25 42.23
CA THR A 284 40.46 -129.70 41.89
C THR A 284 41.12 -130.46 43.05
N ASP A 285 40.97 -129.98 44.28
CA ASP A 285 41.45 -130.66 45.49
C ASP A 285 40.78 -132.03 45.67
N LEU A 286 39.45 -132.08 45.49
CA LEU A 286 38.68 -133.32 45.55
C LEU A 286 39.12 -134.30 44.46
N SER A 287 39.38 -133.82 43.24
CA SER A 287 39.88 -134.64 42.14
C SER A 287 41.29 -135.19 42.42
N VAL A 288 42.19 -134.40 43.01
CA VAL A 288 43.53 -134.87 43.42
C VAL A 288 43.40 -135.92 44.52
N ASN A 289 42.55 -135.68 45.52
CA ASN A 289 42.27 -136.64 46.59
C ASN A 289 41.70 -137.94 46.04
N TYR A 290 40.74 -137.87 45.11
CA TYR A 290 40.19 -139.03 44.43
C TYR A 290 41.30 -139.84 43.73
N ARG A 291 42.21 -139.17 42.99
CA ARG A 291 43.35 -139.82 42.33
C ARG A 291 44.30 -140.50 43.33
N ILE A 292 44.55 -139.89 44.49
CA ILE A 292 45.34 -140.51 45.57
C ILE A 292 44.64 -141.76 46.11
N LEU A 293 43.33 -141.66 46.35
CA LEU A 293 42.53 -142.80 46.83
C LEU A 293 42.53 -143.94 45.82
N GLU A 294 42.40 -143.63 44.53
CA GLU A 294 42.45 -144.57 43.42
C GLU A 294 43.83 -145.24 43.33
N SER A 295 44.92 -144.49 43.51
CA SER A 295 46.27 -145.03 43.60
C SER A 295 46.44 -145.97 44.80
N LYS A 296 45.93 -145.60 45.99
CA LYS A 296 45.95 -146.46 47.18
C LYS A 296 45.11 -147.72 46.98
N LEU A 297 43.95 -147.60 46.34
CA LEU A 297 43.12 -148.75 45.97
C LEU A 297 43.92 -149.71 45.08
N HIS A 298 44.63 -149.19 44.08
CA HIS A 298 45.48 -149.99 43.21
C HIS A 298 46.64 -150.65 43.96
N GLU A 299 47.29 -149.94 44.88
CA GLU A 299 48.32 -150.47 45.76
C GLU A 299 47.78 -151.59 46.65
N TYR A 300 46.62 -151.40 47.29
CA TYR A 300 45.95 -152.45 48.07
C TYR A 300 45.56 -153.65 47.20
N GLN A 301 45.07 -153.42 45.97
CA GLN A 301 44.77 -154.50 45.02
C GLN A 301 46.05 -155.27 44.64
N SER A 302 47.17 -154.59 44.41
CA SER A 302 48.47 -155.20 44.14
C SER A 302 48.96 -156.01 45.34
N ASN A 303 48.90 -155.45 46.56
CA ASN A 303 49.24 -156.16 47.80
C ASN A 303 48.35 -157.39 48.00
N ILE A 304 47.05 -157.31 47.73
CA ILE A 304 46.15 -158.47 47.75
C ILE A 304 46.60 -159.51 46.72
N ALA A 305 47.00 -159.11 45.52
CA ALA A 305 47.49 -160.02 44.50
C ALA A 305 48.83 -160.68 44.90
N GLU A 306 49.73 -159.94 45.55
CA GLU A 306 50.98 -160.47 46.12
C GLU A 306 50.73 -161.42 47.28
N LEU A 307 49.86 -161.06 48.22
CA LEU A 307 49.43 -161.94 49.31
C LEU A 307 48.76 -163.20 48.75
N LYS A 308 47.91 -163.09 47.72
CA LYS A 308 47.36 -164.27 47.02
C LYS A 308 48.46 -165.13 46.41
N ARG A 309 49.50 -164.53 45.82
CA ARG A 309 50.65 -165.25 45.27
C ARG A 309 51.46 -165.95 46.36
N ALA A 310 51.73 -165.26 47.47
CA ALA A 310 52.43 -165.82 48.62
C ALA A 310 51.63 -166.93 49.29
N ASN A 311 50.30 -166.76 49.39
CA ASN A 311 49.41 -167.79 49.92
C ASN A 311 49.36 -169.01 48.99
N HIS A 312 49.35 -168.80 47.67
CA HIS A 312 49.47 -169.88 46.69
C HIS A 312 50.83 -170.60 46.77
N GLU A 313 51.91 -169.88 47.04
CA GLU A 313 53.24 -170.47 47.25
C GLU A 313 53.32 -171.24 48.57
N LEU A 314 52.72 -170.73 49.64
CA LEU A 314 52.56 -171.45 50.90
C LEU A 314 51.69 -172.70 50.74
N GLU A 315 50.58 -172.61 50.00
CA GLU A 315 49.76 -173.77 49.63
C GLU A 315 50.62 -174.80 48.90
N LYS A 316 51.43 -174.37 47.92
CA LYS A 316 52.33 -175.24 47.17
C LYS A 316 53.40 -175.89 48.05
N GLN A 317 53.96 -175.16 49.01
CA GLN A 317 54.88 -175.69 50.01
C GLN A 317 54.17 -176.70 50.93
N LEU A 318 52.94 -176.43 51.33
CA LEU A 318 52.11 -177.37 52.09
C LEU A 318 51.85 -178.66 51.29
N THR A 319 51.55 -178.56 50.00
CA THR A 319 51.39 -179.73 49.12
C THR A 319 52.70 -180.50 48.98
N TYR A 320 53.83 -179.81 48.85
CA TYR A 320 55.16 -180.42 48.82
C TYR A 320 55.49 -181.14 50.13
N PHE A 321 55.18 -180.56 51.29
CA PHE A 321 55.35 -181.22 52.58
C PHE A 321 54.41 -182.42 52.76
N LEU A 322 53.19 -182.36 52.20
CA LEU A 322 52.25 -183.48 52.18
C LEU A 322 52.76 -184.64 51.29
N GLU A 323 53.29 -184.33 50.11
CA GLU A 323 53.91 -185.33 49.22
C GLU A 323 55.19 -185.93 49.81
N GLU A 324 55.97 -185.15 50.58
CA GLU A 324 57.17 -185.62 51.27
C GLU A 324 56.85 -186.42 52.54
N THR A 325 55.69 -186.21 53.17
CA THR A 325 55.20 -187.07 54.26
C THR A 325 54.59 -188.37 53.76
N ASP A 326 53.92 -188.36 52.61
CA ASP A 326 53.42 -189.59 51.96
C ASP A 326 54.58 -190.49 51.49
N SER A 327 55.69 -189.90 51.00
CA SER A 327 56.92 -190.65 50.64
C SER A 327 57.62 -191.31 51.85
N ILE A 328 57.47 -190.76 53.06
CA ILE A 328 57.99 -191.36 54.31
C ILE A 328 57.08 -192.51 54.80
N CYS A 329 55.78 -192.45 54.52
CA CYS A 329 54.83 -193.51 54.89
C CYS A 329 54.93 -194.76 53.99
N ASP A 330 55.31 -194.63 52.73
CA ASP A 330 55.46 -195.76 51.81
C ASP A 330 56.76 -196.58 52.05
N ALA A 331 57.81 -195.97 52.62
CA ALA A 331 59.06 -196.68 52.94
C ALA A 331 58.98 -197.61 54.17
N VAL A 332 57.92 -197.52 54.98
CA VAL A 332 57.74 -198.31 56.23
C VAL A 332 56.93 -199.59 56.00
N ASN A 333 56.22 -199.75 54.87
CA ASN A 333 55.31 -200.88 54.64
C ASN A 333 55.85 -202.05 53.78
N ASP A 334 57.05 -201.97 53.20
CA ASP A 334 57.57 -202.97 52.23
C ASP A 334 58.72 -203.88 52.73
N SER A 335 58.96 -203.99 54.05
CA SER A 335 59.94 -204.96 54.62
C SER A 335 59.33 -206.03 55.54
N SER A 336 58.02 -206.32 55.39
CA SER A 336 57.30 -207.41 56.07
C SER A 336 56.56 -208.35 55.09
N SER A 337 57.29 -208.93 54.13
CA SER A 337 57.05 -210.27 53.53
C SER A 337 58.24 -210.60 52.59
N GLY A 338 59.24 -211.40 52.96
CA GLY A 338 59.25 -212.87 53.02
C GLY A 338 60.41 -213.41 52.15
N HIS A 339 61.18 -214.37 52.68
CA HIS A 339 62.30 -215.09 52.04
C HIS A 339 63.57 -214.34 51.61
#